data_AF-A0ABD4W1L1-F1
#
_entry.id   AF-A0ABD4W1L1-F1
#
_cell.length_a   1.000
_cell.length_b   1.000
_cell.length_c   1.000
_cell.angle_alpha   90.00
_cell.angle_beta   90.00
_cell.angle_gamma   90.00
#
_symmetry.space_group_name_H-M   'P 1'
#
loop_
_entity.id
_entity.type
_entity.pdbx_description
1 polymer ?
#
loop_
_entity_poly.entity_id
_entity_poly.type
_entity_poly.pdbx_seq_one_letter_code
_entity_poly.pdbx_strand_id
1 'polypeptide(L)'
;MPYLRMLPAAIHNFRQAGYEVWMDDFGSGYSSLNYLKNFEFDEIKLDMIFMKDFDEASKKILTACVKMAKDLEIHTLAEGVETKQQLDFLQSIGCGRIQSFYYSKPLPTGEFAKLVAEKGIEIENWQQSKFYQCVGLMDLDSDKPTCLALDDGSHFRLLYVNEEFQKEVKRAPAVFKQIVNEWNKPESEIAKRLQAFAKKVDQGEASYFDLKQTEQYLRLSAQQIARCS
;
A
#
# COMPACT_ATOMS: atom_id res chain seq x y z
N MET A 1 -35.63 2.18 -13.38
CA MET A 1 -34.81 3.30 -12.86
C MET A 1 -33.99 3.89 -14.02
N PRO A 2 -34.47 4.96 -14.69
CA PRO A 2 -33.84 5.52 -15.90
C PRO A 2 -32.41 6.05 -15.70
N TYR A 3 -32.05 6.46 -14.48
CA TYR A 3 -30.72 7.00 -14.13
C TYR A 3 -29.57 6.00 -14.30
N LEU A 4 -29.82 4.69 -14.10
CA LEU A 4 -28.80 3.64 -14.26
C LEU A 4 -28.23 3.56 -15.68
N ARG A 5 -28.97 4.03 -16.69
CA ARG A 5 -28.50 4.06 -18.08
C ARG A 5 -27.58 5.25 -18.37
N MET A 6 -27.64 6.31 -17.58
CA MET A 6 -26.82 7.52 -17.78
C MET A 6 -25.50 7.47 -17.02
N LEU A 7 -25.43 6.69 -15.92
CA LEU A 7 -24.23 6.58 -15.09
C LEU A 7 -22.97 6.14 -15.86
N PRO A 8 -22.99 5.08 -16.71
CA PRO A 8 -21.79 4.73 -17.48
C PRO A 8 -21.25 5.88 -18.32
N ALA A 9 -22.14 6.59 -19.02
CA ALA A 9 -21.75 7.69 -19.90
C ALA A 9 -21.18 8.88 -19.10
N ALA A 10 -21.77 9.19 -17.95
CA ALA A 10 -21.27 10.24 -17.07
C ALA A 10 -19.88 9.88 -16.50
N ILE A 11 -19.72 8.67 -15.99
CA ILE A 11 -18.44 8.16 -15.47
C ILE A 11 -17.36 8.22 -16.55
N HIS A 12 -17.67 7.71 -17.74
CA HIS A 12 -16.76 7.77 -18.88
C HIS A 12 -16.34 9.20 -19.23
N ASN A 13 -17.29 10.15 -19.27
CA ASN A 13 -16.99 11.55 -19.58
C ASN A 13 -16.10 12.22 -18.52
N PHE A 14 -16.30 11.93 -17.23
CA PHE A 14 -15.42 12.43 -16.17
C PHE A 14 -14.00 11.88 -16.30
N ARG A 15 -13.86 10.57 -16.56
CA ARG A 15 -12.56 9.93 -16.79
C ARG A 15 -11.84 10.51 -18.01
N GLN A 16 -12.56 10.70 -19.13
CA GLN A 16 -12.01 11.32 -20.34
C GLN A 16 -11.56 12.78 -20.12
N ALA A 17 -12.19 13.48 -19.18
CA ALA A 17 -11.78 14.82 -18.78
C ALA A 17 -10.60 14.83 -17.78
N GLY A 18 -10.09 13.66 -17.36
CA GLY A 18 -8.95 13.51 -16.46
C GLY A 18 -9.32 13.51 -14.97
N TYR A 19 -10.60 13.32 -14.62
CA TYR A 19 -11.02 13.16 -13.23
C TYR A 19 -11.02 11.69 -12.82
N GLU A 20 -10.57 11.43 -11.60
CA GLU A 20 -10.82 10.15 -10.95
C GLU A 20 -12.29 10.06 -10.50
N VAL A 21 -12.84 8.85 -10.55
CA VAL A 21 -14.20 8.55 -10.11
C VAL A 21 -14.13 7.51 -9.00
N TRP A 22 -14.50 7.94 -7.79
CA TRP A 22 -14.46 7.11 -6.59
C TRP A 22 -15.87 6.64 -6.23
N MET A 23 -15.98 5.41 -5.73
CA MET A 23 -17.22 4.87 -5.18
C MET A 23 -17.23 5.05 -3.66
N ASP A 24 -18.16 5.85 -3.17
CA ASP A 24 -18.35 6.08 -1.73
C ASP A 24 -19.21 4.98 -1.07
N ASP A 25 -19.10 4.87 0.25
CA ASP A 25 -19.90 3.99 1.12
C ASP A 25 -19.95 2.51 0.66
N PHE A 26 -18.85 1.98 0.11
CA PHE A 26 -18.78 0.60 -0.35
C PHE A 26 -19.00 -0.35 0.84
N GLY A 27 -20.05 -1.17 0.77
CA GLY A 27 -20.42 -2.13 1.81
C GLY A 27 -21.55 -1.68 2.76
N SER A 28 -22.01 -0.43 2.68
CA SER A 28 -23.12 0.11 3.50
C SER A 28 -24.51 -0.41 3.12
N GLY A 29 -24.70 -0.85 1.86
CA GLY A 29 -25.96 -1.38 1.35
C GLY A 29 -26.16 -1.15 -0.15
N TYR A 30 -27.15 -1.85 -0.73
CA TYR A 30 -27.41 -1.99 -2.19
C TYR A 30 -26.23 -2.55 -3.01
N SER A 31 -26.53 -3.10 -4.19
CA SER A 31 -25.70 -4.01 -5.01
C SER A 31 -24.33 -3.46 -5.46
N SER A 32 -23.42 -3.26 -4.50
CA SER A 32 -22.10 -2.64 -4.70
C SER A 32 -21.20 -3.44 -5.64
N LEU A 33 -21.30 -4.78 -5.60
CA LEU A 33 -20.57 -5.65 -6.52
C LEU A 33 -21.07 -5.55 -7.97
N ASN A 34 -22.37 -5.34 -8.18
CA ASN A 34 -22.89 -5.12 -9.53
C ASN A 34 -22.43 -3.77 -10.10
N TYR A 35 -22.26 -2.75 -9.26
CA TYR A 35 -21.70 -1.48 -9.69
C TYR A 35 -20.22 -1.60 -10.01
N LEU A 36 -19.46 -2.24 -9.12
CA LEU A 36 -18.03 -2.49 -9.31
C LEU A 36 -17.75 -3.27 -10.61
N LYS A 37 -18.62 -4.23 -10.95
CA LYS A 37 -18.53 -5.00 -12.20
C LYS A 37 -18.84 -4.18 -13.45
N ASN A 38 -19.79 -3.25 -13.39
CA ASN A 38 -20.37 -2.62 -14.57
C ASN A 38 -19.82 -1.22 -14.86
N PHE A 39 -19.10 -0.61 -13.91
CA PHE A 39 -18.60 0.75 -14.03
C PHE A 39 -17.10 0.83 -13.72
N GLU A 40 -16.42 1.78 -14.36
CA GLU A 40 -14.98 2.01 -14.20
C GLU A 40 -14.72 2.99 -13.04
N PHE A 41 -14.36 2.46 -11.87
CA PHE A 41 -13.96 3.24 -10.70
C PHE A 41 -12.44 3.20 -10.52
N ASP A 42 -11.86 4.31 -10.05
CA ASP A 42 -10.43 4.39 -9.70
C ASP A 42 -10.18 3.98 -8.24
N GLU A 43 -11.16 4.22 -7.36
CA GLU A 43 -11.06 3.93 -5.94
C GLU A 43 -12.42 3.53 -5.36
N ILE A 44 -12.40 2.60 -4.39
CA ILE A 44 -13.54 2.34 -3.50
C ILE A 44 -13.22 2.80 -2.09
N LYS A 45 -14.20 3.46 -1.45
CA LYS A 45 -14.14 3.85 -0.05
C LYS A 45 -14.90 2.82 0.78
N LEU A 46 -14.17 2.03 1.56
CA LEU A 46 -14.71 1.03 2.47
C LEU A 46 -15.39 1.74 3.64
N ASP A 47 -16.70 1.57 3.74
CA ASP A 47 -17.55 2.29 4.69
C ASP A 47 -17.12 2.10 6.15
N MET A 48 -17.27 3.15 6.95
CA MET A 48 -16.91 3.15 8.38
C MET A 48 -17.65 2.09 9.20
N ILE A 49 -18.76 1.53 8.72
CA ILE A 49 -19.49 0.44 9.38
C ILE A 49 -18.59 -0.76 9.63
N PHE A 50 -17.64 -1.04 8.75
CA PHE A 50 -16.65 -2.11 8.95
C PHE A 50 -15.69 -1.83 10.11
N MET A 51 -15.44 -0.55 10.43
CA MET A 51 -14.60 -0.15 11.56
C MET A 51 -15.37 -0.09 12.87
N LYS A 52 -16.68 0.21 12.84
CA LYS A 52 -17.54 0.23 14.03
C LYS A 52 -17.69 -1.17 14.62
N ASP A 53 -17.96 -2.16 13.77
CA ASP A 53 -18.13 -3.57 14.15
C ASP A 53 -16.87 -4.40 13.81
N PHE A 54 -15.71 -3.97 14.31
CA PHE A 54 -14.40 -4.51 13.93
C PHE A 54 -14.06 -5.88 14.57
N ASP A 55 -14.83 -6.91 14.22
CA ASP A 55 -14.66 -8.30 14.65
C ASP A 55 -13.95 -9.19 13.59
N GLU A 56 -13.86 -10.50 13.85
CA GLU A 56 -13.23 -11.44 12.90
C GLU A 56 -13.98 -11.58 11.56
N ALA A 57 -15.30 -11.35 11.53
CA ALA A 57 -16.06 -11.38 10.29
C ALA A 57 -15.76 -10.14 9.44
N SER A 58 -15.76 -8.95 10.05
CA SER A 58 -15.41 -7.69 9.39
C SER A 58 -14.01 -7.75 8.78
N LYS A 59 -13.02 -8.30 9.50
CA LYS A 59 -11.66 -8.50 9.01
C LYS A 59 -11.62 -9.37 7.75
N LYS A 60 -12.28 -10.54 7.78
CA LYS A 60 -12.33 -11.43 6.61
C LYS A 60 -13.00 -10.77 5.40
N ILE A 61 -14.06 -10.01 5.63
CA ILE A 61 -14.75 -9.26 4.57
C ILE A 61 -13.83 -8.19 4.00
N LEU A 62 -13.20 -7.37 4.85
CA LEU A 62 -12.25 -6.34 4.43
C LEU A 62 -11.07 -6.93 3.63
N THR A 63 -10.49 -8.04 4.08
CA THR A 63 -9.43 -8.75 3.34
C THR A 63 -9.91 -9.13 1.94
N ALA A 64 -11.09 -9.75 1.82
CA ALA A 64 -11.65 -10.13 0.53
C ALA A 64 -11.95 -8.92 -0.37
N CYS A 65 -12.47 -7.82 0.20
CA CYS A 65 -12.75 -6.59 -0.54
C CYS A 65 -11.47 -5.93 -1.06
N VAL A 66 -10.43 -5.84 -0.22
CA VAL A 66 -9.14 -5.26 -0.63
C VAL A 66 -8.49 -6.10 -1.72
N LYS A 67 -8.50 -7.43 -1.58
CA LYS A 67 -7.97 -8.33 -2.62
C LYS A 67 -8.73 -8.18 -3.94
N MET A 68 -10.05 -8.23 -3.89
CA MET A 68 -10.91 -8.06 -5.08
C MET A 68 -10.68 -6.70 -5.76
N ALA A 69 -10.56 -5.62 -5.00
CA ALA A 69 -10.31 -4.30 -5.57
C ALA A 69 -8.97 -4.28 -6.33
N LYS A 70 -7.91 -4.86 -5.75
CA LYS A 70 -6.60 -4.99 -6.41
C LYS A 70 -6.66 -5.85 -7.67
N ASP A 71 -7.37 -6.98 -7.64
CA ASP A 71 -7.57 -7.85 -8.81
C ASP A 71 -8.29 -7.12 -9.97
N LEU A 72 -9.09 -6.10 -9.64
CA LEU A 72 -9.78 -5.23 -10.58
C LEU A 72 -8.99 -3.95 -10.92
N GLU A 73 -7.77 -3.82 -10.41
CA GLU A 73 -6.92 -2.61 -10.55
C GLU A 73 -7.55 -1.33 -9.94
N ILE A 74 -8.33 -1.49 -8.86
CA ILE A 74 -9.04 -0.42 -8.16
C ILE A 74 -8.37 -0.15 -6.80
N HIS A 75 -8.13 1.12 -6.48
CA HIS A 75 -7.59 1.52 -5.18
C HIS A 75 -8.61 1.35 -4.05
N THR A 76 -8.11 1.30 -2.81
CA THR A 76 -8.95 1.21 -1.61
C THR A 76 -8.60 2.29 -0.62
N LEU A 77 -9.64 2.89 -0.03
CA LEU A 77 -9.55 3.78 1.11
C LEU A 77 -10.47 3.27 2.21
N ALA A 78 -9.96 3.07 3.43
CA ALA A 78 -10.79 2.70 4.57
C ALA A 78 -11.19 3.92 5.40
N GLU A 79 -12.48 4.08 5.65
CA GLU A 79 -13.01 5.19 6.44
C GLU A 79 -13.20 4.84 7.91
N GLY A 80 -13.13 5.85 8.78
CA GLY A 80 -13.49 5.71 10.19
C GLY A 80 -12.49 4.89 11.00
N VAL A 81 -11.21 4.91 10.63
CA VAL A 81 -10.16 4.24 11.41
C VAL A 81 -9.89 5.06 12.68
N GLU A 82 -10.09 4.47 13.86
CA GLU A 82 -9.97 5.17 15.15
C GLU A 82 -8.87 4.60 16.05
N THR A 83 -8.43 3.37 15.81
CA THR A 83 -7.47 2.68 16.68
C THR A 83 -6.22 2.23 15.93
N LYS A 84 -5.12 2.07 16.67
CA LYS A 84 -3.87 1.49 16.14
C LYS A 84 -4.08 0.05 15.65
N GLN A 85 -4.94 -0.72 16.31
CA GLN A 85 -5.27 -2.08 15.90
C GLN A 85 -5.94 -2.15 14.52
N GLN A 86 -6.91 -1.26 14.25
CA GLN A 86 -7.55 -1.15 12.93
C GLN A 86 -6.53 -0.72 11.87
N LEU A 87 -5.69 0.27 12.19
CA LEU A 87 -4.63 0.73 11.29
C LEU A 87 -3.66 -0.41 10.92
N ASP A 88 -3.16 -1.14 11.92
CA ASP A 88 -2.21 -2.24 11.71
C ASP A 88 -2.81 -3.36 10.86
N PHE A 89 -4.09 -3.68 11.08
CA PHE A 89 -4.81 -4.65 10.27
C PHE A 89 -5.02 -4.19 8.83
N LEU A 90 -5.44 -2.95 8.61
CA LEU A 90 -5.62 -2.40 7.27
C LEU A 90 -4.29 -2.36 6.51
N GLN A 91 -3.21 -2.03 7.20
CA GLN A 91 -1.85 -2.14 6.65
C GLN A 91 -1.50 -3.58 6.31
N SER A 92 -1.81 -4.56 7.16
CA SER A 92 -1.43 -5.96 6.94
C SER A 92 -2.11 -6.57 5.71
N ILE A 93 -3.37 -6.21 5.44
CA ILE A 93 -4.11 -6.65 4.25
C ILE A 93 -3.79 -5.79 3.00
N GLY A 94 -2.95 -4.76 3.16
CA GLY A 94 -2.52 -3.88 2.08
C GLY A 94 -3.61 -2.92 1.58
N CYS A 95 -4.49 -2.43 2.46
CA CYS A 95 -5.40 -1.34 2.13
C CYS A 95 -4.59 -0.07 1.81
N GLY A 96 -4.91 0.60 0.70
CA GLY A 96 -4.04 1.63 0.12
C GLY A 96 -4.04 2.95 0.90
N ARG A 97 -5.22 3.40 1.33
CA ARG A 97 -5.43 4.68 2.01
C ARG A 97 -6.34 4.54 3.21
N ILE A 98 -6.29 5.52 4.10
CA ILE A 98 -7.22 5.62 5.22
C ILE A 98 -7.70 7.06 5.39
N GLN A 99 -8.94 7.20 5.85
CA GLN A 99 -9.46 8.42 6.45
C GLN A 99 -9.78 8.14 7.91
N SER A 100 -9.11 8.85 8.82
CA SER A 100 -8.92 8.33 10.17
C SER A 100 -8.97 9.38 11.26
N PHE A 101 -9.85 9.18 12.24
CA PHE A 101 -9.87 9.95 13.48
C PHE A 101 -8.73 9.59 14.43
N TYR A 102 -8.05 8.44 14.23
CA TYR A 102 -6.81 8.11 14.94
C TYR A 102 -5.75 9.19 14.76
N TYR A 103 -5.65 9.80 13.56
CA TYR A 103 -4.73 10.90 13.30
C TYR A 103 -5.33 12.27 13.62
N SER A 104 -6.52 12.56 13.06
CA SER A 104 -7.22 13.82 13.27
C SER A 104 -8.68 13.75 12.83
N LYS A 105 -9.55 14.53 13.48
CA LYS A 105 -10.88 14.84 12.93
C LYS A 105 -10.76 15.81 11.75
N PRO A 106 -11.82 16.03 10.95
CA PRO A 106 -11.83 17.08 9.93
C PRO A 106 -11.50 18.44 10.55
N LEU A 107 -10.59 19.18 9.93
CA LEU A 107 -10.10 20.46 10.40
C LEU A 107 -10.30 21.54 9.33
N PRO A 108 -10.56 22.80 9.73
CA PRO A 108 -10.41 23.94 8.84
C PRO A 108 -8.97 24.02 8.27
N THR A 109 -8.80 24.54 7.06
CA THR A 109 -7.51 24.60 6.37
C THR A 109 -6.39 25.25 7.20
N GLY A 110 -6.70 26.30 7.97
CA GLY A 110 -5.71 26.96 8.82
C GLY A 110 -5.23 26.11 10.00
N GLU A 111 -6.09 25.26 10.56
CA GLU A 111 -5.73 24.31 11.63
C GLU A 111 -5.01 23.09 11.05
N PHE A 112 -5.41 22.62 9.88
CA PHE A 112 -4.70 21.56 9.15
C PHE A 112 -3.24 21.96 8.87
N ALA A 113 -3.00 23.17 8.36
CA ALA A 113 -1.65 23.64 8.07
C ALA A 113 -0.75 23.69 9.32
N LYS A 114 -1.32 24.10 10.48
CA LYS A 114 -0.62 24.07 11.76
C LYS A 114 -0.29 22.64 12.19
N LEU A 115 -1.27 21.74 12.13
CA LEU A 115 -1.08 20.33 12.48
C LEU A 115 0.04 19.68 11.66
N VAL A 116 0.05 19.92 10.34
CA VAL A 116 1.08 19.42 9.42
C VAL A 116 2.46 19.94 9.82
N ALA A 117 2.60 21.23 10.07
CA ALA A 117 3.86 21.84 10.48
C ALA A 117 4.35 21.33 11.85
N GLU A 118 3.46 21.26 12.84
CA GLU A 118 3.78 20.81 14.21
C GLU A 118 4.20 19.35 14.25
N LYS A 119 3.57 18.49 13.45
CA LYS A 119 3.89 17.06 13.37
C LYS A 119 5.01 16.75 12.39
N GLY A 120 5.52 17.74 11.66
CA GLY A 120 6.51 17.53 10.60
C GLY A 120 6.00 16.57 9.52
N ILE A 121 4.70 16.62 9.20
CA ILE A 121 4.10 15.78 8.18
C ILE A 121 4.53 16.32 6.82
N GLU A 122 5.19 15.47 6.03
CA GLU A 122 5.48 15.80 4.64
C GLU A 122 4.23 15.56 3.79
N ILE A 123 3.79 16.62 3.10
CA ILE A 123 2.69 16.52 2.15
C ILE A 123 3.22 15.91 0.86
N GLU A 124 2.56 14.84 0.43
CA GLU A 124 2.81 14.19 -0.85
C GLU A 124 2.71 15.19 -2.02
N ASN A 125 3.74 15.22 -2.87
CA ASN A 125 3.71 15.94 -4.13
C ASN A 125 3.17 15.07 -5.28
N TRP A 126 2.93 15.67 -6.45
CA TRP A 126 2.37 14.95 -7.61
C TRP A 126 3.17 13.72 -8.08
N GLN A 127 4.50 13.77 -8.02
CA GLN A 127 5.34 12.64 -8.42
C GLN A 127 5.23 11.49 -7.41
N GLN A 128 5.26 11.84 -6.12
CA GLN A 128 5.05 10.89 -5.03
C GLN A 128 3.66 10.26 -5.10
N SER A 129 2.62 11.04 -5.44
CA SER A 129 1.26 10.54 -5.57
C SER A 129 1.12 9.47 -6.63
N LYS A 130 1.69 9.69 -7.82
CA LYS A 130 1.73 8.65 -8.87
C LYS A 130 2.51 7.41 -8.42
N PHE A 131 3.62 7.62 -7.73
CA PHE A 131 4.42 6.52 -7.20
C PHE A 131 3.62 5.68 -6.20
N TYR A 132 2.98 6.29 -5.21
CA TYR A 132 2.20 5.58 -4.19
C TYR A 132 0.91 4.98 -4.74
N GLN A 133 0.30 5.58 -5.78
CA GLN A 133 -0.77 4.94 -6.53
C GLN A 133 -0.30 3.60 -7.11
N CYS A 134 0.80 3.57 -7.87
CA CYS A 134 1.33 2.31 -8.42
C CYS A 134 1.63 1.27 -7.33
N VAL A 135 2.22 1.70 -6.21
CA VAL A 135 2.51 0.81 -5.07
C VAL A 135 1.23 0.27 -4.42
N GLY A 136 0.19 1.09 -4.31
CA GLY A 136 -1.09 0.73 -3.67
C GLY A 136 -1.88 -0.36 -4.41
N LEU A 137 -1.61 -0.59 -5.70
CA LEU A 137 -2.24 -1.66 -6.50
C LEU A 137 -1.55 -3.01 -6.36
N MET A 138 -0.38 -3.07 -5.72
CA MET A 138 0.32 -4.35 -5.57
C MET A 138 -0.49 -5.32 -4.71
N ASP A 139 -0.75 -6.51 -5.25
CA ASP A 139 -1.21 -7.62 -4.42
C ASP A 139 -0.02 -8.12 -3.59
N LEU A 140 -0.11 -7.83 -2.29
CA LEU A 140 0.90 -8.20 -1.30
C LEU A 140 0.45 -9.41 -0.47
N ASP A 141 -0.79 -9.86 -0.68
CA ASP A 141 -1.37 -11.04 -0.05
C ASP A 141 -0.94 -12.28 -0.84
N SER A 142 0.23 -12.78 -0.45
CA SER A 142 0.94 -13.88 -1.11
C SER A 142 1.47 -14.87 -0.08
N ASP A 143 1.38 -16.16 -0.38
CA ASP A 143 1.99 -17.24 0.41
C ASP A 143 3.53 -17.25 0.35
N LYS A 144 4.13 -16.33 -0.42
CA LYS A 144 5.59 -16.15 -0.49
C LYS A 144 6.03 -15.05 0.47
N PRO A 145 7.17 -15.20 1.17
CA PRO A 145 7.82 -14.11 1.91
C PRO A 145 8.05 -12.88 1.02
N THR A 146 7.28 -11.82 1.23
CA THR A 146 7.23 -10.64 0.36
C THR A 146 7.39 -9.37 1.18
N CYS A 147 8.16 -8.42 0.66
CA CYS A 147 8.32 -7.10 1.24
C CYS A 147 8.33 -6.02 0.14
N LEU A 148 7.92 -4.81 0.50
CA LEU A 148 8.11 -3.62 -0.31
C LEU A 148 9.22 -2.77 0.30
N ALA A 149 10.21 -2.43 -0.50
CA ALA A 149 11.28 -1.52 -0.12
C ALA A 149 11.25 -0.29 -1.04
N LEU A 150 11.30 0.89 -0.44
CA LEU A 150 11.54 2.16 -1.10
C LEU A 150 13.04 2.40 -1.15
N ASP A 151 13.55 2.73 -2.33
CA ASP A 151 14.91 3.23 -2.53
C ASP A 151 14.83 4.74 -2.84
N ASP A 152 15.41 5.57 -1.98
CA ASP A 152 15.50 7.02 -2.21
C ASP A 152 16.78 7.43 -2.98
N GLY A 153 17.56 6.44 -3.43
CA GLY A 153 18.86 6.59 -4.09
C GLY A 153 20.04 6.60 -3.13
N SER A 154 19.79 6.74 -1.82
CA SER A 154 20.82 6.72 -0.77
C SER A 154 20.53 5.69 0.33
N HIS A 155 19.25 5.49 0.66
CA HIS A 155 18.77 4.61 1.70
C HIS A 155 17.59 3.77 1.19
N PHE A 156 17.54 2.53 1.67
CA PHE A 156 16.39 1.66 1.57
C PHE A 156 15.51 1.79 2.81
N ARG A 157 14.19 1.86 2.61
CA ARG A 157 13.18 1.84 3.65
C ARG A 157 12.16 0.76 3.36
N LEU A 158 11.95 -0.16 4.31
CA LEU A 158 10.85 -1.12 4.22
C LEU A 158 9.52 -0.39 4.43
N LEU A 159 8.63 -0.48 3.44
CA LEU A 159 7.27 0.04 3.48
C LEU A 159 6.28 -1.00 3.99
N TYR A 160 6.50 -2.27 3.63
CA TYR A 160 5.59 -3.36 3.97
C TYR A 160 6.33 -4.69 4.06
N VAL A 161 5.87 -5.58 4.94
CA VAL A 161 6.27 -6.99 5.03
C VAL A 161 5.02 -7.83 5.30
N ASN A 162 4.83 -8.92 4.55
CA ASN A 162 3.74 -9.85 4.83
C ASN A 162 4.06 -10.81 5.98
N GLU A 163 3.06 -11.59 6.40
CA GLU A 163 3.22 -12.54 7.52
C GLU A 163 4.28 -13.62 7.23
N GLU A 164 4.37 -14.11 6.01
CA GLU A 164 5.37 -15.11 5.62
C GLU A 164 6.80 -14.56 5.72
N PHE A 165 7.01 -13.30 5.35
CA PHE A 165 8.29 -12.63 5.56
C PHE A 165 8.63 -12.49 7.05
N GLN A 166 7.66 -12.14 7.88
CA GLN A 166 7.88 -12.05 9.32
C GLN A 166 8.25 -13.41 9.94
N LYS A 167 7.69 -14.52 9.43
CA LYS A 167 8.06 -15.88 9.86
C LYS A 167 9.52 -16.19 9.53
N GLU A 168 10.00 -15.82 8.33
CA GLU A 168 11.41 -15.96 7.96
C GLU A 168 12.35 -15.11 8.81
N VAL A 169 11.95 -13.86 9.13
CA VAL A 169 12.71 -13.00 10.04
C VAL A 169 12.88 -13.65 11.42
N LYS A 170 11.83 -14.31 11.93
CA LYS A 170 11.88 -15.03 13.22
C LYS A 170 12.77 -16.28 13.17
N ARG A 171 12.91 -16.93 12.01
CA ARG A 171 13.79 -18.12 11.83
C ARG A 171 15.27 -17.74 11.79
N ALA A 172 15.60 -16.60 11.20
CA ALA A 172 16.99 -16.15 11.00
C ALA A 172 17.23 -14.70 11.47
N PRO A 173 16.96 -14.37 12.75
CA PRO A 173 16.98 -12.97 13.21
C PRO A 173 18.36 -12.31 13.11
N ALA A 174 19.45 -13.07 13.21
CA ALA A 174 20.81 -12.56 13.09
C ALA A 174 21.10 -11.99 11.69
N VAL A 175 20.70 -12.72 10.64
CA VAL A 175 20.90 -12.32 9.24
C VAL A 175 20.14 -11.04 8.93
N PHE A 176 18.85 -10.99 9.29
CA PHE A 176 18.03 -9.79 9.05
C PHE A 176 18.49 -8.60 9.86
N LYS A 177 18.89 -8.79 11.12
CA LYS A 177 19.44 -7.71 11.96
C LYS A 177 20.72 -7.14 11.35
N GLN A 178 21.58 -7.97 10.77
CA GLN A 178 22.76 -7.50 10.06
C GLN A 178 22.37 -6.63 8.86
N ILE A 179 21.46 -7.11 8.00
CA ILE A 179 21.01 -6.38 6.82
C ILE A 179 20.43 -5.02 7.23
N VAL A 180 19.46 -5.00 8.15
CA VAL A 180 18.80 -3.75 8.58
C VAL A 180 19.79 -2.76 9.20
N ASN A 181 20.86 -3.25 9.84
CA ASN A 181 21.89 -2.41 10.43
C ASN A 181 22.93 -1.90 9.43
N GLU A 182 23.05 -2.52 8.25
CA GLU A 182 24.15 -2.30 7.30
C GLU A 182 23.71 -1.77 5.94
N TRP A 183 22.53 -2.12 5.46
CA TRP A 183 22.00 -1.78 4.12
C TRP A 183 21.95 -0.29 3.79
N ASN A 184 21.98 0.57 4.82
CA ASN A 184 21.91 2.03 4.72
C ASN A 184 23.20 2.71 5.15
N LYS A 185 24.28 1.94 5.39
CA LYS A 185 25.60 2.47 5.71
C LYS A 185 26.44 2.53 4.43
N PRO A 186 26.78 3.72 3.91
CA PRO A 186 27.51 3.86 2.64
C PRO A 186 28.83 3.08 2.59
N GLU A 187 29.50 2.94 3.73
CA GLU A 187 30.75 2.21 3.90
C GLU A 187 30.59 0.67 3.95
N SER A 188 29.38 0.15 4.17
CA SER A 188 29.14 -1.30 4.24
C SER A 188 29.17 -1.93 2.86
N GLU A 189 29.84 -3.08 2.75
CA GLU A 189 29.78 -3.90 1.54
C GLU A 189 28.38 -4.47 1.27
N ILE A 190 27.54 -4.64 2.29
CA ILE A 190 26.14 -5.04 2.10
C ILE A 190 25.37 -3.95 1.37
N ALA A 191 25.50 -2.69 1.79
CA ALA A 191 24.84 -1.55 1.14
C ALA A 191 25.27 -1.41 -0.32
N LYS A 192 26.56 -1.46 -0.62
CA LYS A 192 27.07 -1.38 -2.00
C LYS A 192 26.55 -2.51 -2.88
N ARG A 193 26.52 -3.73 -2.36
CA ARG A 193 25.97 -4.90 -3.09
C ARG A 193 24.47 -4.79 -3.30
N LEU A 194 23.71 -4.28 -2.33
CA LEU A 194 22.28 -4.03 -2.45
C LEU A 194 21.98 -2.94 -3.49
N GLN A 195 22.73 -1.83 -3.49
CA GLN A 195 22.60 -0.78 -4.50
C GLN A 195 22.91 -1.30 -5.91
N ALA A 196 23.97 -2.10 -6.06
CA ALA A 196 24.30 -2.73 -7.34
C ALA A 196 23.20 -3.71 -7.80
N PHE A 197 22.59 -4.44 -6.88
CA PHE A 197 21.45 -5.30 -7.14
C PHE A 197 20.21 -4.50 -7.55
N ALA A 198 19.85 -3.46 -6.81
CA ALA A 198 18.72 -2.58 -7.14
C ALA A 198 18.88 -1.94 -8.52
N LYS A 199 20.09 -1.48 -8.87
CA LYS A 199 20.38 -0.93 -10.21
C LYS A 199 20.15 -1.94 -11.33
N LYS A 200 20.46 -3.23 -11.11
CA LYS A 200 20.20 -4.30 -12.08
C LYS A 200 18.71 -4.59 -12.22
N VAL A 201 17.99 -4.64 -11.09
CA VAL A 201 16.54 -4.81 -11.06
C VAL A 201 15.85 -3.68 -11.83
N ASP A 202 16.32 -2.44 -11.65
CA ASP A 202 15.86 -1.25 -12.38
C ASP A 202 16.17 -1.28 -13.89
N GLN A 203 17.12 -2.10 -14.32
CA GLN A 203 17.44 -2.33 -15.73
C GLN A 203 16.66 -3.53 -16.31
N GLY A 204 15.81 -4.17 -15.50
CA GLY A 204 15.07 -5.38 -15.88
C GLY A 204 15.93 -6.63 -15.91
N GLU A 205 17.14 -6.60 -15.34
CA GLU A 205 18.01 -7.77 -15.27
C GLU A 205 17.57 -8.71 -14.14
N ALA A 206 17.28 -9.96 -14.49
CA ALA A 206 17.05 -11.01 -13.51
C ALA A 206 18.32 -11.19 -12.67
N SER A 207 18.21 -10.86 -11.39
CA SER A 207 19.33 -10.93 -10.45
C SER A 207 18.86 -11.46 -9.10
N TYR A 208 19.82 -11.97 -8.33
CA TYR A 208 19.60 -12.44 -6.97
C TYR A 208 20.59 -11.75 -6.04
N PHE A 209 20.11 -11.34 -4.88
CA PHE A 209 20.96 -10.89 -3.79
C PHE A 209 21.11 -12.01 -2.77
N ASP A 210 22.35 -12.48 -2.61
CA ASP A 210 22.68 -13.62 -1.77
C ASP A 210 23.53 -13.18 -0.57
N LEU A 211 23.09 -13.49 0.66
CA LEU A 211 23.85 -13.24 1.88
C LEU A 211 23.99 -14.54 2.67
N LYS A 212 25.21 -14.85 3.12
CA LYS A 212 25.49 -15.98 3.99
C LYS A 212 26.06 -15.47 5.31
N GLN A 213 25.49 -15.90 6.42
CA GLN A 213 26.03 -15.67 7.76
C GLN A 213 26.02 -17.01 8.50
N THR A 214 27.21 -17.47 8.93
CA THR A 214 27.41 -18.79 9.53
C THR A 214 26.79 -19.92 8.68
N GLU A 215 25.73 -20.56 9.17
CA GLU A 215 24.98 -21.67 8.54
C GLU A 215 23.65 -21.22 7.90
N GLN A 216 23.34 -19.92 7.95
CA GLN A 216 22.11 -19.35 7.42
C GLN A 216 22.37 -18.61 6.10
N TYR A 217 21.42 -18.73 5.19
CA TYR A 217 21.50 -18.15 3.86
C TYR A 217 20.20 -17.42 3.53
N LEU A 218 20.32 -16.19 3.01
CA LEU A 218 19.23 -15.41 2.48
C LEU A 218 19.46 -15.20 0.99
N ARG A 219 18.43 -15.49 0.20
CA ARG A 219 18.35 -15.11 -1.21
C ARG A 219 17.15 -14.21 -1.42
N LEU A 220 17.37 -13.06 -2.03
CA LEU A 220 16.32 -12.12 -2.42
C LEU A 220 16.26 -12.03 -3.94
N SER A 221 15.03 -12.00 -4.45
CA SER A 221 14.70 -11.54 -5.81
C SER A 221 13.82 -10.32 -5.69
N ALA A 222 13.98 -9.35 -6.59
CA ALA A 222 13.19 -8.13 -6.58
C ALA A 222 12.74 -7.80 -8.00
N GLN A 223 11.66 -7.03 -8.08
CA GLN A 223 11.11 -6.48 -9.30
C GLN A 223 10.86 -5.00 -9.05
N GLN A 224 11.19 -4.16 -10.03
CA GLN A 224 10.85 -2.75 -9.99
C GLN A 224 9.33 -2.60 -10.16
N ILE A 225 8.69 -1.95 -9.18
CA ILE A 225 7.23 -1.72 -9.18
C ILE A 225 6.89 -0.33 -9.70
N ALA A 226 7.58 0.70 -9.18
CA ALA A 226 7.34 2.09 -9.52
C ALA A 226 8.65 2.89 -9.44
N ARG A 227 8.71 4.01 -10.15
CA ARG A 227 9.81 4.98 -10.08
C ARG A 227 9.24 6.38 -10.21
N CYS A 228 9.66 7.29 -9.33
CA CYS A 228 9.42 8.71 -9.51
C CYS A 228 10.24 9.21 -10.71
N SER A 229 9.57 9.81 -11.69
CA SER A 229 10.16 10.49 -12.86
C SER A 229 10.02 11.99 -12.75
#